data_AF-A0A4Q8TG91-F1
#
_entry.id   AF-A0A4Q8TG91-F1
#
_cell.length_a   1.000
_cell.length_b   1.000
_cell.length_c   1.000
_cell.angle_alpha   90.00
_cell.angle_beta   90.00
_cell.angle_gamma   90.00
#
_symmetry.space_group_name_H-M   'P 1'
#
loop_
_entity.id
_entity.type
_entity.pdbx_description
1 polymer ?
#
loop_
_entity_poly.entity_id
_entity_poly.type
_entity_poly.pdbx_seq_one_letter_code
_entity_poly.pdbx_strand_id
1 'polypeptide(L)'
;MADAIKVTDSTKIPAGAKKPQDRKKKVVVEDGYRVLELRGVELRIREELFDDFELLDELSYVDENPGYSGRLLRRMVGQLKYNELIEKIRDEETGRVSIEAGAQLLADLLEAATPN
;
A
#
# COMPACT_ATOMS: atom_id res chain seq x y z
N MET A 1 -9.06 -52.81 30.99
CA MET A 1 -7.79 -52.24 30.50
C MET A 1 -8.13 -51.06 29.62
N ALA A 2 -7.58 -49.90 30.00
CA ALA A 2 -7.45 -48.62 29.30
C ALA A 2 -8.69 -47.92 28.70
N ASP A 3 -8.86 -46.71 29.21
CA ASP A 3 -9.88 -45.69 28.98
C ASP A 3 -9.61 -44.86 27.70
N ALA A 4 -10.59 -44.03 27.36
CA ALA A 4 -10.69 -43.17 26.18
C ALA A 4 -9.62 -42.07 26.10
N ILE A 5 -9.53 -41.37 24.94
CA ILE A 5 -9.57 -39.90 24.82
C ILE A 5 -9.83 -39.51 23.35
N LYS A 6 -10.96 -38.82 23.13
CA LYS A 6 -11.24 -38.00 21.93
C LYS A 6 -10.52 -36.67 22.11
N VAL A 7 -9.67 -36.27 21.17
CA VAL A 7 -9.05 -34.93 21.17
C VAL A 7 -9.85 -34.03 20.23
N THR A 8 -10.77 -33.27 20.80
CA THR A 8 -11.34 -32.06 20.20
C THR A 8 -10.49 -30.88 20.65
N ASP A 9 -9.56 -30.41 19.83
CA ASP A 9 -8.85 -29.16 20.11
C ASP A 9 -9.71 -27.98 19.64
N SER A 10 -10.65 -27.59 20.49
CA SER A 10 -11.30 -26.28 20.39
C SER A 10 -10.40 -25.28 21.08
N THR A 11 -9.49 -24.66 20.32
CA THR A 11 -8.65 -23.57 20.83
C THR A 11 -9.55 -22.40 21.23
N LYS A 12 -9.90 -22.32 22.51
CA LYS A 12 -10.65 -21.21 23.11
C LYS A 12 -9.74 -19.99 23.14
N ILE A 13 -10.00 -19.03 22.26
CA ILE A 13 -9.34 -17.72 22.29
C ILE A 13 -9.85 -16.98 23.54
N PRO A 14 -9.00 -16.58 24.49
CA PRO A 14 -9.45 -15.88 25.68
C PRO A 14 -10.02 -14.50 25.32
N ALA A 15 -11.20 -14.18 25.89
CA ALA A 15 -11.82 -12.86 25.80
C ALA A 15 -10.91 -11.83 26.49
N GLY A 16 -10.16 -11.07 25.70
CA GLY A 16 -9.11 -10.17 26.17
C GLY A 16 -7.81 -10.23 25.35
N ALA A 17 -7.71 -11.14 24.37
CA ALA A 17 -6.62 -11.12 23.41
C ALA A 17 -6.63 -9.79 22.64
N LYS A 18 -5.64 -8.93 22.89
CA LYS A 18 -5.37 -7.76 22.05
C LYS A 18 -5.21 -8.27 20.61
N LYS A 19 -6.14 -7.90 19.73
CA LYS A 19 -5.95 -8.06 18.28
C LYS A 19 -4.56 -7.51 17.94
N PRO A 20 -3.70 -8.23 17.20
CA PRO A 20 -2.50 -7.61 16.67
C PRO A 20 -2.94 -6.45 15.79
N GLN A 21 -2.83 -5.23 16.31
CA GLN A 21 -3.10 -3.97 15.59
C GLN A 21 -2.00 -3.65 14.57
N ASP A 22 -0.96 -4.48 14.51
CA ASP A 22 0.26 -4.25 13.73
C ASP A 22 0.48 -5.35 12.70
N ARG A 23 -0.53 -5.62 11.87
CA ARG A 23 -0.31 -6.29 10.58
C ARG A 23 -0.51 -5.24 9.51
N LYS A 24 0.59 -4.61 9.06
CA LYS A 24 0.63 -3.96 7.72
C LYS A 24 -0.04 -4.94 6.75
N LYS A 25 -1.14 -4.54 6.08
CA LYS A 25 -1.81 -5.40 5.10
C LYS A 25 -0.74 -5.84 4.08
N LYS A 26 -0.50 -7.15 4.00
CA LYS A 26 0.53 -7.71 3.12
C LYS A 26 0.14 -7.40 1.68
N VAL A 27 1.06 -6.86 0.88
CA VAL A 27 0.87 -6.78 -0.57
C VAL A 27 0.65 -8.20 -1.10
N VAL A 28 -0.42 -8.39 -1.87
CA VAL A 28 -0.74 -9.68 -2.48
C VAL A 28 -0.63 -9.51 -3.98
N VAL A 29 0.08 -10.44 -4.63
CA VAL A 29 0.13 -10.50 -6.09
C VAL A 29 -0.96 -11.46 -6.56
N GLU A 30 -1.98 -10.93 -7.23
CA GLU A 30 -3.11 -11.70 -7.77
C GLU A 30 -3.44 -11.23 -9.19
N ASP A 31 -3.62 -12.19 -10.11
CA ASP A 31 -3.98 -11.94 -11.52
C ASP A 31 -3.08 -10.91 -12.24
N GLY A 32 -1.78 -10.85 -11.93
CA GLY A 32 -0.85 -9.88 -12.51
C GLY A 32 -0.95 -8.47 -11.93
N TYR A 33 -1.52 -8.32 -10.72
CA TYR A 33 -1.59 -7.06 -10.00
C TYR A 33 -1.04 -7.19 -8.57
N ARG A 34 -0.35 -6.15 -8.11
CA ARG A 34 -0.16 -5.88 -6.67
C ARG A 34 -1.42 -5.25 -6.11
N VAL A 35 -2.04 -5.96 -5.18
CA VAL A 35 -3.15 -5.47 -4.38
C VAL A 35 -2.60 -5.06 -3.02
N LEU A 36 -2.76 -3.79 -2.67
CA LEU A 36 -2.31 -3.23 -1.40
C LEU A 36 -3.29 -2.16 -0.89
N GLU A 37 -3.15 -1.80 0.38
CA GLU A 37 -3.85 -0.65 0.95
C GLU A 37 -2.84 0.45 1.29
N LEU A 38 -3.13 1.68 0.86
CA LEU A 38 -2.33 2.85 1.19
C LEU A 38 -3.27 3.94 1.71
N ARG A 39 -3.04 4.41 2.95
CA ARG A 39 -3.83 5.49 3.59
C ARG A 39 -5.35 5.22 3.56
N GLY A 40 -5.74 3.95 3.72
CA GLY A 40 -7.14 3.51 3.68
C GLY A 40 -7.76 3.43 2.28
N VAL A 41 -6.95 3.57 1.23
CA VAL A 41 -7.36 3.40 -0.17
C VAL A 41 -6.83 2.06 -0.67
N GLU A 42 -7.73 1.19 -1.15
CA GLU A 42 -7.35 -0.05 -1.82
C GLU A 42 -6.85 0.25 -3.23
N LEU A 43 -5.64 -0.23 -3.53
CA LEU A 43 -4.96 -0.05 -4.81
C LEU A 43 -4.76 -1.41 -5.47
N ARG A 44 -4.93 -1.42 -6.79
CA ARG A 44 -4.66 -2.57 -7.66
C ARG A 44 -3.78 -2.07 -8.80
N ILE A 45 -2.49 -2.35 -8.72
CA ILE A 45 -1.45 -1.83 -9.61
C ILE A 45 -0.89 -2.98 -10.42
N ARG A 46 -0.68 -2.81 -11.72
CA ARG A 46 -0.14 -3.89 -12.55
C ARG A 46 1.25 -4.29 -12.07
N GLU A 47 1.49 -5.59 -11.92
CA GLU A 47 2.78 -6.13 -11.49
C GLU A 47 3.90 -5.71 -12.45
N GLU A 48 3.61 -5.73 -13.76
CA GLU A 48 4.55 -5.40 -14.83
C GLU A 48 5.16 -4.00 -14.70
N LEU A 49 4.43 -3.04 -14.11
CA LEU A 49 4.94 -1.68 -13.92
C LEU A 49 6.16 -1.67 -12.99
N PHE A 50 6.20 -2.55 -11.99
CA PHE A 50 7.31 -2.61 -11.03
C PHE A 50 8.56 -3.28 -11.60
N ASP A 51 8.46 -3.96 -12.74
CA ASP A 51 9.56 -4.60 -13.47
C ASP A 51 9.90 -3.85 -14.77
N ASP A 52 9.35 -2.64 -14.96
CA ASP A 52 9.56 -1.82 -16.14
C ASP A 52 10.81 -0.94 -15.98
N PHE A 53 11.72 -0.99 -16.95
CA PHE A 53 12.89 -0.12 -16.99
C PHE A 53 12.49 1.36 -17.13
N GLU A 54 11.40 1.67 -17.84
CA GLU A 54 10.89 3.04 -17.93
C GLU A 54 10.49 3.59 -16.56
N LEU A 55 9.96 2.75 -15.66
CA LEU A 55 9.63 3.18 -14.30
C LEU A 55 10.89 3.60 -13.53
N LEU A 56 12.00 2.87 -13.70
CA LEU A 56 13.27 3.20 -13.04
C LEU A 56 13.83 4.55 -13.52
N ASP A 57 13.74 4.84 -14.82
CA ASP A 57 14.15 6.13 -15.38
C ASP A 57 13.25 7.27 -14.87
N GLU A 58 11.92 7.06 -14.84
CA GLU A 58 10.99 8.02 -14.27
C GLU A 58 11.23 8.27 -12.78
N LEU A 59 11.57 7.23 -12.01
CA LEU A 59 11.93 7.35 -10.59
C LEU A 59 13.22 8.16 -10.41
N SER A 60 14.24 7.91 -11.22
CA SER A 60 15.48 8.71 -11.21
C SER A 60 15.19 10.18 -11.51
N TYR A 61 14.30 10.44 -12.47
CA TYR A 61 13.91 11.81 -12.81
C TYR A 61 13.13 12.49 -11.67
N VAL A 62 12.24 11.76 -11.00
CA VAL A 62 11.49 12.27 -9.84
C VAL A 62 12.39 12.54 -8.64
N ASP A 63 13.42 11.73 -8.42
CA ASP A 63 14.40 11.96 -7.35
C ASP A 63 15.13 13.30 -7.53
N GLU A 64 15.55 13.61 -8.76
CA GLU A 64 16.13 14.91 -9.11
C GLU A 64 15.08 16.03 -9.21
N ASN A 65 13.82 15.70 -9.50
CA ASN A 65 12.74 16.64 -9.75
C ASN A 65 11.44 16.25 -9.01
N PRO A 66 11.34 16.47 -7.68
CA PRO A 66 10.23 15.99 -6.86
C PRO A 66 8.84 16.46 -7.29
N GLY A 67 8.75 17.58 -8.02
CA GLY A 67 7.50 18.10 -8.59
C GLY A 67 6.82 17.15 -9.58
N TYR A 68 7.54 16.16 -10.11
CA TYR A 68 6.99 15.16 -11.04
C TYR A 68 6.38 13.94 -10.34
N SER A 69 6.54 13.80 -9.03
CA SER A 69 5.94 12.71 -8.22
C SER A 69 4.44 12.54 -8.47
N GLY A 70 3.70 13.64 -8.60
CA GLY A 70 2.26 13.62 -8.89
C GLY A 70 1.90 13.01 -10.25
N ARG A 71 2.75 13.19 -11.27
CA ARG A 71 2.56 12.58 -12.60
C ARG A 71 2.79 11.07 -12.52
N LEU A 72 3.87 10.65 -11.88
CA LEU A 72 4.22 9.24 -11.73
C LEU A 72 3.16 8.49 -10.89
N LEU A 73 2.75 9.05 -9.75
CA LEU A 73 1.64 8.52 -8.94
C LEU A 73 0.39 8.29 -9.79
N ARG A 74 -0.02 9.28 -10.59
CA ARG A 74 -1.19 9.19 -11.45
C ARG A 74 -1.06 8.09 -12.52
N ARG A 75 0.14 7.88 -13.09
CA ARG A 75 0.43 6.77 -14.02
C ARG A 75 0.28 5.42 -13.32
N MET A 76 0.83 5.28 -12.12
CA MET A 76 0.85 4.01 -11.38
C MET A 76 -0.53 3.58 -10.88
N VAL A 77 -1.29 4.48 -10.23
CA VAL A 77 -2.56 4.12 -9.58
C VAL A 77 -3.80 4.42 -10.42
N GLY A 78 -3.64 5.19 -11.51
CA GLY A 78 -4.75 5.69 -12.32
C GLY A 78 -5.46 6.91 -11.72
N GLN A 79 -6.22 7.62 -12.55
CA GLN A 79 -6.80 8.93 -12.21
C GLN A 79 -7.75 8.92 -11.01
N LEU A 80 -8.60 7.88 -10.89
CA LEU A 80 -9.58 7.80 -9.80
C LEU A 80 -8.90 7.63 -8.44
N LYS A 81 -8.00 6.64 -8.34
CA LYS A 81 -7.27 6.38 -7.10
C LYS A 81 -6.27 7.47 -6.77
N TYR A 82 -5.70 8.11 -7.78
CA TYR A 82 -4.89 9.31 -7.59
C TYR A 82 -5.69 10.40 -6.87
N ASN A 83 -6.92 10.72 -7.31
CA ASN A 83 -7.74 11.72 -6.64
C ASN A 83 -8.04 11.33 -5.19
N GLU A 84 -8.41 10.07 -4.93
CA GLU A 84 -8.65 9.57 -3.58
C GLU A 84 -7.42 9.75 -2.67
N LEU A 85 -6.22 9.41 -3.14
CA LEU A 85 -4.98 9.56 -2.38
C LEU A 85 -4.56 11.02 -2.17
N ILE A 86 -4.75 11.87 -3.18
CA ILE A 86 -4.44 13.31 -3.08
C ILE A 86 -5.30 13.98 -2.01
N GLU A 87 -6.57 13.62 -1.89
CA GLU A 87 -7.41 14.12 -0.80
C GLU A 87 -6.93 13.65 0.58
N LYS A 88 -6.28 12.48 0.70
CA LYS A 88 -5.71 12.01 1.98
C LYS A 88 -4.48 12.79 2.46
N ILE A 89 -3.83 13.54 1.56
CA ILE A 89 -2.62 14.31 1.87
C ILE A 89 -2.84 15.81 1.68
N ARG A 90 -4.07 16.23 1.39
CA ARG A 90 -4.44 17.63 1.26
C ARG A 90 -4.47 18.27 2.64
N ASP A 91 -3.76 19.38 2.77
CA ASP A 91 -3.76 20.20 3.95
C ASP A 91 -5.15 20.86 4.13
N GLU A 92 -5.78 20.66 5.28
CA GLU A 92 -7.15 21.11 5.55
C GLU A 92 -7.25 22.64 5.69
N GLU A 93 -6.18 23.30 6.14
CA GLU A 93 -6.17 24.75 6.36
C GLU A 93 -6.00 25.53 5.06
N THR A 94 -5.10 25.08 4.19
CA THR A 94 -4.73 25.76 2.93
C THR A 94 -5.43 25.18 1.71
N GLY A 95 -5.97 23.96 1.81
CA GLY A 95 -6.55 23.21 0.69
C GLY A 95 -5.54 22.76 -0.35
N ARG A 96 -4.23 22.81 -0.06
CA ARG A 96 -3.14 22.51 -1.01
C ARG A 96 -2.47 21.19 -0.68
N VAL A 97 -1.75 20.65 -1.64
CA VAL A 97 -0.82 19.52 -1.44
C VAL A 97 0.59 20.05 -1.69
N SER A 98 1.48 19.89 -0.72
CA SER A 98 2.88 20.28 -0.87
C SER A 98 3.63 19.28 -1.76
N ILE A 99 4.74 19.73 -2.36
CA ILE A 99 5.63 18.85 -3.13
C ILE A 99 6.13 17.70 -2.25
N GLU A 100 6.50 18.00 -1.02
CA GLU A 100 6.98 17.02 -0.03
C GLU A 100 5.92 15.96 0.27
N ALA A 101 4.66 16.35 0.51
CA ALA A 101 3.58 15.40 0.76
C ALA A 101 3.33 14.49 -0.44
N GLY A 102 3.42 15.03 -1.66
CA GLY A 102 3.32 14.25 -2.90
C GLY A 102 4.48 13.27 -3.08
N ALA A 103 5.72 13.70 -2.82
CA ALA A 103 6.90 12.85 -2.89
C ALA A 103 6.86 11.74 -1.82
N GLN A 104 6.47 12.07 -0.59
CA GLN A 104 6.31 11.10 0.48
C GLN A 104 5.23 10.06 0.15
N LEU A 105 4.11 10.48 -0.44
CA LEU A 105 3.06 9.54 -0.86
C LEU A 105 3.58 8.53 -1.91
N LEU A 106 4.43 8.97 -2.84
CA LEU A 106 5.08 8.07 -3.80
C LEU A 106 6.04 7.10 -3.10
N ALA A 107 6.85 7.57 -2.16
CA ALA A 107 7.74 6.71 -1.37
C ALA A 107 6.95 5.65 -0.58
N ASP A 108 5.88 6.07 0.11
CA ASP A 108 4.99 5.18 0.86
C ASP A 108 4.37 4.11 -0.07
N LEU A 109 4.00 4.50 -1.29
CA LEU A 109 3.46 3.58 -2.29
C LEU A 109 4.47 2.50 -2.68
N LEU A 110 5.71 2.90 -2.99
CA LEU A 110 6.77 1.97 -3.39
C LEU A 110 7.16 1.03 -2.24
N GLU A 111 7.23 1.54 -1.01
CA GLU A 111 7.45 0.71 0.18
C GLU A 111 6.31 -0.31 0.34
N ALA A 112 5.06 0.16 0.31
CA ALA A 112 3.89 -0.70 0.49
C ALA A 112 3.75 -1.74 -0.64
N ALA A 113 4.25 -1.44 -1.84
CA ALA A 113 4.23 -2.35 -2.97
C ALA A 113 5.38 -3.38 -2.94
N THR A 114 6.38 -3.23 -2.06
CA THR A 114 7.50 -4.18 -1.98
C THR A 114 7.05 -5.50 -1.34
N PRO A 115 7.22 -6.66 -2.02
CA PRO A 115 6.88 -7.96 -1.45
C PRO A 115 7.77 -8.28 -0.24
N ASN A 116 7.16 -8.61 0.91
CA ASN A 116 7.84 -9.09 2.13
C ASN A 116 7.79 -10.62 2.27
#